data_AF-A0A8J7BDW0-F1
#
_entry.id   AF-A0A8J7BDW0-F1
#
_cell.length_a   1.000
_cell.length_b   1.000
_cell.length_c   1.000
_cell.angle_alpha   90.00
_cell.angle_beta   90.00
_cell.angle_gamma   90.00
#
_symmetry.space_group_name_H-M   'P 1'
#
loop_
_entity.id
_entity.type
_entity.pdbx_description
1 polymer ?
#
loop_
_entity_poly.entity_id
_entity_poly.type
_entity_poly.pdbx_seq_one_letter_code
_entity_poly.pdbx_strand_id
1 'polypeptide(L)'
;MAQAAVKRLASGSLALGALLAGITAIAPVRLTPLGATPALAQSPVDEDTTIRVYDQVSPAVVAIDTRDGGGSGSIVDASGLILTNAHVVGTERVVTVRLSDGRSFQGDVVGYGQDRLDLAAVRLRGNPTNLPTVTLAPPNSVRVGQSAFAIGSPFGLQGTLTVGIVSRIDRDRNVIQTDAAINPGNSGGPLLNSAGQVIGVNTSIFTTGDNGGSVGIGFAIPTDAVQTFLASVRSGTATASAPADRTSREPAPIALGATVQGQLNDTSNVLPDGSFYNPYRFEGQAGQTVTIAMNSQEVDPYLILLASDRDDFSVQDDDSGGDLSARISVQLPYTGSYIILANSYGQGEAGRYQLQLSQSGGGQGGLTQTAPSGALLRQQGNLGPGDDTLQDGSYYQEFSFRGRAGQRVRLRLESPDFDTYLILLDEGRNRLAENDDASPDNTNSELAVTLPRDGTYSVIVNSFEAGDRGRFLLTVE
;
A
#
# COMPACT_ATOMS: atom_id res chain seq x y z
N MET A 1 -14.35 49.92 76.01
CA MET A 1 -14.25 51.31 76.50
C MET A 1 -12.89 51.87 76.10
N ALA A 2 -12.91 53.10 75.56
CA ALA A 2 -11.86 54.09 75.24
C ALA A 2 -10.37 53.75 75.54
N GLN A 3 -9.49 53.87 74.53
CA GLN A 3 -8.51 54.98 74.28
C GLN A 3 -7.24 54.86 75.14
N ALA A 4 -6.02 55.24 74.71
CA ALA A 4 -5.60 56.46 74.03
C ALA A 4 -4.17 56.23 73.44
N ALA A 5 -3.83 56.62 72.21
CA ALA A 5 -3.55 57.98 71.67
C ALA A 5 -2.04 58.30 71.56
N VAL A 6 -1.48 57.94 70.40
CA VAL A 6 -0.83 58.78 69.36
C VAL A 6 -0.29 60.20 69.71
N LYS A 7 0.80 60.56 68.98
CA LYS A 7 1.29 61.86 68.41
C LYS A 7 2.63 62.34 69.03
N ARG A 8 3.69 62.81 68.33
CA ARG A 8 3.85 63.49 67.02
C ARG A 8 5.33 63.46 66.50
N LEU A 9 5.45 63.49 65.16
CA LEU A 9 6.37 64.24 64.24
C LEU A 9 7.91 64.23 64.43
N ALA A 10 8.63 63.94 63.34
CA ALA A 10 9.29 64.94 62.47
C ALA A 10 9.94 64.26 61.24
N SER A 11 10.17 65.04 60.18
CA SER A 11 10.36 64.63 58.78
C SER A 11 11.59 65.29 58.11
N GLY A 12 12.24 64.58 57.17
CA GLY A 12 13.08 65.09 56.06
C GLY A 12 14.59 65.27 56.36
N SER A 13 15.57 65.09 55.45
CA SER A 13 15.60 64.79 54.01
C SER A 13 17.05 64.51 53.52
N LEU A 14 17.18 63.60 52.52
CA LEU A 14 18.06 63.59 51.32
C LEU A 14 19.62 63.66 51.40
N ALA A 15 20.31 62.67 50.79
CA ALA A 15 21.01 62.83 49.49
C ALA A 15 21.59 61.51 48.90
N LEU A 16 21.62 61.49 47.57
CA LEU A 16 21.76 60.45 46.54
C LEU A 16 23.20 59.97 46.22
N GLY A 17 23.36 58.74 45.70
CA GLY A 17 24.31 58.46 44.60
C GLY A 17 25.10 57.13 44.60
N ALA A 18 24.66 56.15 43.77
CA ALA A 18 25.45 55.36 42.79
C ALA A 18 25.00 53.88 42.62
N LEU A 19 24.82 53.49 41.35
CA LEU A 19 24.43 52.19 40.77
C LEU A 19 25.53 51.09 40.88
N LEU A 20 25.15 49.81 41.05
CA LEU A 20 25.19 48.71 40.04
C LEU A 20 24.89 47.32 40.68
N ALA A 21 24.12 46.49 39.94
CA ALA A 21 23.67 45.11 40.22
C ALA A 21 24.83 44.09 40.31
N GLY A 22 24.75 42.86 40.84
CA GLY A 22 23.67 41.95 41.22
C GLY A 22 23.94 40.55 40.65
N ILE A 23 24.29 39.54 41.46
CA ILE A 23 24.26 38.11 41.09
C ILE A 23 23.89 37.29 42.35
N THR A 24 22.69 36.71 42.36
CA THR A 24 22.28 35.66 43.31
C THR A 24 22.39 34.30 42.62
N ALA A 25 23.17 33.38 43.22
CA ALA A 25 23.37 32.04 42.71
C ALA A 25 22.13 31.15 42.94
N ILE A 26 21.62 30.54 41.88
CA ILE A 26 20.56 29.51 41.92
C ILE A 26 21.25 28.15 41.82
N ALA A 27 20.93 27.23 42.75
CA ALA A 27 21.46 25.87 42.74
C ALA A 27 20.96 25.08 41.52
N PRO A 28 21.78 24.21 40.88
CA PRO A 28 21.32 23.43 39.75
C PRO A 28 20.42 22.28 40.22
N VAL A 29 19.17 22.29 39.76
CA VAL A 29 18.27 21.13 39.82
C VAL A 29 18.85 20.06 38.89
N ARG A 30 19.27 18.91 39.44
CA ARG A 30 19.58 17.74 38.61
C ARG A 30 18.27 17.11 38.16
N LEU A 31 17.85 17.43 36.94
CA LEU A 31 16.87 16.64 36.20
C LEU A 31 17.50 15.28 35.88
N THR A 32 17.02 14.22 36.53
CA THR A 32 17.20 12.87 35.99
C THR A 32 16.57 12.84 34.61
N PRO A 33 17.31 12.52 33.52
CA PRO A 33 16.66 12.28 32.26
C PRO A 33 15.73 11.08 32.45
N LEU A 34 14.44 11.28 32.17
CA LEU A 34 13.53 10.19 31.86
C LEU A 34 14.19 9.45 30.69
N GLY A 35 14.81 8.30 30.97
CA GLY A 35 15.32 7.44 29.93
C GLY A 35 14.14 7.12 29.04
N ALA A 36 14.14 7.66 27.81
CA ALA A 36 13.24 7.18 26.78
C ALA A 36 13.57 5.69 26.62
N THR A 37 12.66 4.82 27.07
CA THR A 37 12.69 3.43 26.66
C THR A 37 12.72 3.45 25.14
N PRO A 38 13.77 2.89 24.49
CA PRO A 38 13.74 2.77 23.05
C PRO A 38 12.47 2.02 22.69
N ALA A 39 11.74 2.50 21.68
CA ALA A 39 10.69 1.71 21.06
C ALA A 39 11.37 0.45 20.50
N LEU A 40 11.28 -0.65 21.24
CA LEU A 40 11.74 -1.94 20.73
C LEU A 40 10.72 -2.35 19.68
N ALA A 41 11.09 -2.23 18.41
CA ALA A 41 10.48 -3.03 17.36
C ALA A 41 10.86 -4.48 17.69
N GLN A 42 9.98 -5.20 18.40
CA GLN A 42 10.10 -6.66 18.50
C GLN A 42 10.05 -7.19 17.07
N SER A 43 10.99 -8.05 16.67
CA SER A 43 10.96 -8.70 15.36
C SER A 43 9.55 -9.27 15.13
N PRO A 44 8.81 -8.76 14.13
CA PRO A 44 7.51 -9.29 13.83
C PRO A 44 7.76 -10.66 13.21
N VAL A 45 7.20 -11.69 13.84
CA VAL A 45 7.40 -13.14 13.57
C VAL A 45 8.61 -13.75 14.28
N ASP A 46 8.30 -14.53 15.32
CA ASP A 46 9.24 -15.44 15.97
C ASP A 46 9.54 -16.64 15.05
N GLU A 47 10.81 -17.00 14.91
CA GLU A 47 11.28 -18.11 14.06
C GLU A 47 10.56 -19.42 14.41
N ASP A 48 10.35 -19.65 15.71
CA ASP A 48 9.61 -20.82 16.23
C ASP A 48 8.16 -20.85 15.74
N THR A 49 7.53 -19.69 15.58
CA THR A 49 6.18 -19.61 15.01
C THR A 49 6.17 -19.96 13.54
N THR A 50 7.17 -19.49 12.78
CA THR A 50 7.31 -19.79 11.35
C THR A 50 7.47 -21.29 11.13
N ILE A 51 8.40 -21.92 11.85
CA ILE A 51 8.67 -23.36 11.77
C ILE A 51 7.41 -24.16 12.14
N ARG A 52 6.76 -23.81 13.27
CA ARG A 52 5.53 -24.49 13.72
C ARG A 52 4.41 -24.42 12.69
N VAL A 53 4.15 -23.24 12.12
CA VAL A 53 3.10 -23.07 11.11
C VAL A 53 3.40 -23.91 9.87
N TYR A 54 4.66 -23.92 9.43
CA TYR A 54 5.09 -24.74 8.30
C TYR A 54 4.92 -26.23 8.55
N ASP A 55 5.47 -26.76 9.64
CA ASP A 55 5.42 -28.18 9.97
C ASP A 55 3.98 -28.68 10.17
N GLN A 56 3.13 -27.84 10.75
CA GLN A 56 1.73 -28.17 10.98
C GLN A 56 0.93 -28.23 9.68
N VAL A 57 1.16 -27.31 8.74
CA VAL A 57 0.24 -27.08 7.62
C VAL A 57 0.77 -27.62 6.29
N SER A 58 2.08 -27.58 6.05
CA SER A 58 2.67 -28.06 4.79
C SER A 58 2.26 -29.48 4.40
N PRO A 59 2.00 -30.44 5.31
CA PRO A 59 1.51 -31.75 4.91
C PRO A 59 0.16 -31.71 4.17
N ALA A 60 -0.71 -30.77 4.52
CA ALA A 60 -2.05 -30.60 3.94
C ALA A 60 -2.07 -29.74 2.66
N VAL A 61 -0.94 -29.13 2.29
CA VAL A 61 -0.79 -28.39 1.04
C VAL A 61 -0.38 -29.35 -0.07
N VAL A 62 -1.07 -29.27 -1.19
CA VAL A 62 -0.88 -30.17 -2.35
C VAL A 62 -0.46 -29.37 -3.58
N ALA A 63 0.28 -30.02 -4.47
CA ALA A 63 0.47 -29.52 -5.83
C ALA A 63 -0.69 -30.01 -6.72
N ILE A 64 -1.19 -29.13 -7.58
CA ILE A 64 -2.21 -29.44 -8.58
C ILE A 64 -1.59 -29.21 -9.96
N ASP A 65 -1.52 -30.27 -10.75
CA ASP A 65 -0.97 -30.25 -12.10
C ASP A 65 -2.12 -30.42 -13.12
N THR A 66 -2.17 -29.53 -14.11
CA THR A 66 -3.08 -29.55 -15.25
C THR A 66 -2.30 -29.73 -16.55
N ARG A 67 -2.96 -29.82 -17.71
CA ARG A 67 -2.25 -29.88 -19.00
C ARG A 67 -1.47 -28.62 -19.32
N ASP A 68 -1.99 -27.47 -18.91
CA ASP A 68 -1.52 -26.14 -19.34
C ASP A 68 -0.74 -25.41 -18.24
N GLY A 69 -0.58 -26.02 -17.06
CA GLY A 69 0.17 -25.45 -15.96
C GLY A 69 -0.05 -26.17 -14.63
N GLY A 70 0.03 -25.43 -13.53
CA GLY A 70 -0.21 -25.97 -12.20
C GLY A 70 -0.21 -24.91 -11.12
N GLY A 71 -0.63 -25.32 -9.93
CA GLY A 71 -0.72 -24.48 -8.76
C GLY A 71 -0.71 -25.30 -7.48
N SER A 72 -1.26 -24.71 -6.43
CA SER A 72 -1.39 -25.32 -5.11
C SER A 72 -2.84 -25.53 -4.73
N GLY A 73 -3.06 -26.34 -3.71
CA GLY A 73 -4.34 -26.51 -3.05
C GLY A 73 -4.18 -26.85 -1.58
N SER A 74 -5.28 -26.79 -0.83
CA SER A 74 -5.33 -27.21 0.58
C SER A 74 -6.36 -28.32 0.76
N ILE A 75 -5.98 -29.43 1.39
CA ILE A 75 -6.94 -30.48 1.77
C ILE A 75 -7.77 -29.95 2.96
N VAL A 76 -9.08 -29.77 2.77
CA VAL A 76 -9.96 -29.14 3.76
C VAL A 76 -10.69 -30.12 4.67
N ASP A 77 -10.80 -31.39 4.27
CA ASP A 77 -11.41 -32.43 5.10
C ASP A 77 -10.91 -33.85 4.74
N ALA A 78 -11.19 -34.80 5.64
CA ALA A 78 -10.75 -36.19 5.53
C ALA A 78 -11.37 -36.95 4.34
N SER A 79 -12.37 -36.38 3.67
CA SER A 79 -12.99 -36.99 2.49
C SER A 79 -12.26 -36.67 1.18
N GLY A 80 -11.06 -36.06 1.28
CA GLY A 80 -10.23 -35.72 0.13
C GLY A 80 -10.73 -34.53 -0.66
N LEU A 81 -11.50 -33.64 -0.03
CA LEU A 81 -11.87 -32.36 -0.62
C LEU A 81 -10.68 -31.40 -0.54
N ILE A 82 -10.35 -30.78 -1.67
CA ILE A 82 -9.27 -29.82 -1.82
C ILE A 82 -9.87 -28.49 -2.26
N LEU A 83 -9.41 -27.42 -1.63
CA LEU A 83 -9.68 -26.04 -2.01
C LEU A 83 -8.50 -25.50 -2.83
N THR A 84 -8.79 -24.83 -3.93
CA THR A 84 -7.81 -24.18 -4.80
C THR A 84 -8.46 -23.00 -5.53
N ASN A 85 -7.73 -22.34 -6.43
CA ASN A 85 -8.29 -21.33 -7.32
C ASN A 85 -8.94 -21.95 -8.56
N ALA A 86 -9.92 -21.25 -9.12
CA ALA A 86 -10.55 -21.64 -10.39
C ALA A 86 -9.57 -21.52 -11.57
N HIS A 87 -8.66 -20.53 -11.57
CA HIS A 87 -7.68 -20.41 -12.65
C HIS A 87 -6.65 -21.54 -12.64
N VAL A 88 -6.36 -22.14 -11.48
CA VAL A 88 -5.40 -23.26 -11.36
C VAL A 88 -5.93 -24.50 -12.08
N VAL A 89 -7.22 -24.80 -11.93
CA VAL A 89 -7.86 -25.97 -12.57
C VAL A 89 -8.40 -25.66 -13.98
N GLY A 90 -8.56 -24.37 -14.31
CA GLY A 90 -9.05 -23.92 -15.61
C GLY A 90 -10.41 -24.55 -15.96
N THR A 91 -10.53 -25.06 -17.19
CA THR A 91 -11.73 -25.76 -17.67
C THR A 91 -11.64 -27.28 -17.49
N GLU A 92 -10.58 -27.78 -16.86
CA GLU A 92 -10.39 -29.22 -16.71
C GLU A 92 -11.43 -29.83 -15.76
N ARG A 93 -11.91 -31.03 -16.09
CA ARG A 93 -12.79 -31.80 -15.19
C ARG A 93 -12.02 -32.67 -14.22
N VAL A 94 -10.77 -33.00 -14.58
CA VAL A 94 -9.93 -33.91 -13.82
C VAL A 94 -8.51 -33.38 -13.86
N VAL A 95 -7.89 -33.25 -12.69
CA VAL A 95 -6.53 -32.76 -12.49
C VAL A 95 -5.69 -33.81 -11.78
N THR A 96 -4.36 -33.70 -11.87
CA THR A 96 -3.46 -34.53 -11.07
C THR A 96 -3.13 -33.79 -9.77
N VAL A 97 -3.30 -34.47 -8.63
CA VAL A 97 -2.96 -33.92 -7.32
C VAL A 97 -1.80 -34.71 -6.74
N ARG A 98 -0.77 -34.02 -6.26
CA ARG A 98 0.39 -34.60 -5.60
C ARG A 98 0.52 -34.08 -4.17
N LEU A 99 0.51 -34.99 -3.21
CA LEU A 99 0.69 -34.69 -1.79
C LEU A 99 2.17 -34.47 -1.48
N SER A 100 2.41 -33.84 -0.33
CA SER A 100 3.73 -33.62 0.28
C SER A 100 4.48 -34.91 0.62
N ASP A 101 3.75 -36.01 0.87
CA ASP A 101 4.31 -37.35 1.13
C ASP A 101 4.66 -38.12 -0.15
N GLY A 102 4.51 -37.50 -1.32
CA GLY A 102 4.81 -38.08 -2.63
C GLY A 102 3.69 -38.90 -3.24
N ARG A 103 2.56 -39.11 -2.55
CA ARG A 103 1.39 -39.78 -3.16
C ARG A 103 0.78 -38.91 -4.26
N SER A 104 0.33 -39.55 -5.34
CA SER A 104 -0.37 -38.90 -6.45
C SER A 104 -1.75 -39.50 -6.68
N PHE A 105 -2.72 -38.64 -6.95
CA PHE A 105 -4.12 -39.00 -7.17
C PHE A 105 -4.67 -38.24 -8.37
N GLN A 106 -5.68 -38.82 -9.02
CA GLN A 106 -6.57 -38.07 -9.90
C GLN A 106 -7.62 -37.37 -9.03
N GLY A 107 -7.95 -36.12 -9.35
CA GLY A 107 -8.96 -35.33 -8.64
C GLY A 107 -10.05 -34.82 -9.57
N ASP A 108 -11.32 -35.03 -9.23
CA ASP A 108 -12.47 -34.47 -9.95
C ASP A 108 -12.71 -33.02 -9.54
N VAL A 109 -12.87 -32.10 -10.49
CA VAL A 109 -13.31 -30.74 -10.17
C VAL A 109 -14.82 -30.77 -9.92
N VAL A 110 -15.22 -30.57 -8.66
CA VAL A 110 -16.60 -30.77 -8.17
C VAL A 110 -17.39 -29.48 -7.96
N GLY A 111 -16.76 -28.32 -8.12
CA GLY A 111 -17.48 -27.05 -8.06
C GLY A 111 -16.56 -25.85 -8.26
N TYR A 112 -17.16 -24.78 -8.77
CA TYR A 112 -16.56 -23.47 -8.95
C TYR A 112 -17.32 -22.42 -8.13
N GLY A 113 -16.62 -21.38 -7.70
CA GLY A 113 -17.20 -20.22 -7.03
C GLY A 113 -18.32 -19.57 -7.85
N GLN A 114 -19.33 -19.03 -7.17
CA GLN A 114 -20.36 -18.20 -7.80
C GLN A 114 -19.81 -16.80 -8.09
N ASP A 115 -20.49 -16.04 -8.96
CA ASP A 115 -20.16 -14.64 -9.29
C ASP A 115 -18.69 -14.41 -9.69
N ARG A 116 -18.11 -15.38 -10.40
CA ARG A 116 -16.71 -15.38 -10.86
C ARG A 116 -15.64 -15.45 -9.75
N LEU A 117 -16.05 -15.70 -8.50
CA LEU A 117 -15.14 -15.89 -7.37
C LEU A 117 -14.08 -16.94 -7.72
N ASP A 118 -12.81 -16.59 -7.52
CA ASP A 118 -11.66 -17.43 -7.91
C ASP A 118 -11.39 -18.60 -6.97
N LEU A 119 -12.39 -19.44 -6.77
CA LEU A 119 -12.31 -20.68 -6.02
C LEU A 119 -12.79 -21.87 -6.85
N ALA A 120 -12.12 -22.98 -6.68
CA ALA A 120 -12.55 -24.29 -7.14
C ALA A 120 -12.36 -25.34 -6.06
N ALA A 121 -13.16 -26.39 -6.14
CA ALA A 121 -13.09 -27.54 -5.28
C ALA A 121 -12.74 -28.79 -6.08
N VAL A 122 -11.74 -29.53 -5.62
CA VAL A 122 -11.28 -30.78 -6.23
C VAL A 122 -11.52 -31.93 -5.24
N ARG A 123 -12.03 -33.06 -5.72
CA ARG A 123 -12.27 -34.26 -4.94
C ARG A 123 -11.31 -35.36 -5.36
N LEU A 124 -10.46 -35.83 -4.44
CA LEU A 124 -9.57 -36.94 -4.72
C LEU A 124 -10.34 -38.23 -5.02
N ARG A 125 -9.95 -38.91 -6.09
CA ARG A 125 -10.46 -40.25 -6.45
C ARG A 125 -9.77 -41.34 -5.63
N GLY A 126 -10.42 -42.50 -5.53
CA GLY A 126 -9.82 -43.71 -4.98
C GLY A 126 -9.86 -43.84 -3.45
N ASN A 127 -10.68 -43.02 -2.77
CA ASN A 127 -10.87 -43.05 -1.31
C ASN A 127 -9.55 -43.04 -0.51
N PRO A 128 -8.71 -42.00 -0.69
CA PRO A 128 -7.47 -41.87 0.07
C PRO A 128 -7.73 -41.82 1.58
N THR A 129 -6.87 -42.50 2.34
CA THR A 129 -6.88 -42.48 3.81
C THR A 129 -5.66 -41.73 4.35
N ASN A 130 -5.70 -41.37 5.65
CA ASN A 130 -4.62 -40.65 6.33
C ASN A 130 -4.26 -39.35 5.61
N LEU A 131 -5.28 -38.53 5.35
CA LEU A 131 -5.10 -37.22 4.76
C LEU A 131 -4.90 -36.17 5.86
N PRO A 132 -3.81 -35.40 5.82
CA PRO A 132 -3.70 -34.19 6.63
C PRO A 132 -4.71 -33.14 6.13
N THR A 133 -5.21 -32.30 7.03
CA THR A 133 -6.22 -31.28 6.70
C THR A 133 -5.86 -29.93 7.29
N VAL A 134 -6.14 -28.85 6.55
CA VAL A 134 -6.04 -27.49 7.08
C VAL A 134 -7.23 -27.16 7.99
N THR A 135 -7.03 -26.22 8.92
CA THR A 135 -8.12 -25.65 9.74
C THR A 135 -8.43 -24.24 9.22
N LEU A 136 -9.71 -23.94 8.98
CA LEU A 136 -10.13 -22.59 8.59
C LEU A 136 -10.23 -21.68 9.82
N ALA A 137 -9.78 -20.43 9.68
CA ALA A 137 -9.98 -19.42 10.70
C ALA A 137 -11.47 -19.06 10.83
N PRO A 138 -11.92 -18.59 12.00
CA PRO A 138 -13.28 -18.07 12.15
C PRO A 138 -13.54 -16.89 11.20
N PRO A 139 -14.78 -16.71 10.72
CA PRO A 139 -15.11 -15.56 9.89
C PRO A 139 -14.79 -14.23 10.58
N ASN A 140 -14.46 -13.19 9.82
CA ASN A 140 -14.16 -11.84 10.33
C ASN A 140 -13.04 -11.76 11.40
N SER A 141 -12.16 -12.78 11.50
CA SER A 141 -11.12 -12.84 12.54
C SER A 141 -9.79 -12.18 12.14
N VAL A 142 -9.62 -11.85 10.86
CA VAL A 142 -8.38 -11.31 10.30
C VAL A 142 -8.25 -9.81 10.64
N ARG A 143 -7.04 -9.38 10.99
CA ARG A 143 -6.70 -7.97 11.26
C ARG A 143 -5.47 -7.53 10.48
N VAL A 144 -5.49 -6.27 10.02
CA VAL A 144 -4.31 -5.62 9.42
C VAL A 144 -3.15 -5.59 10.43
N GLY A 145 -1.93 -5.82 9.94
CA GLY A 145 -0.70 -5.87 10.73
C GLY A 145 -0.40 -7.22 11.38
N GLN A 146 -1.31 -8.20 11.33
CA GLN A 146 -1.00 -9.55 11.82
C GLN A 146 -0.07 -10.28 10.83
N SER A 147 0.78 -11.16 11.33
CA SER A 147 1.62 -12.03 10.51
C SER A 147 0.80 -12.91 9.56
N ALA A 148 1.27 -13.04 8.34
CA ALA A 148 0.69 -13.85 7.28
C ALA A 148 1.74 -14.81 6.72
N PHE A 149 1.37 -16.08 6.56
CA PHE A 149 2.25 -17.12 6.03
C PHE A 149 1.59 -17.73 4.81
N ALA A 150 2.25 -17.66 3.65
CA ALA A 150 1.77 -18.29 2.45
C ALA A 150 2.57 -19.56 2.19
N ILE A 151 1.87 -20.68 2.00
CA ILE A 151 2.49 -21.95 1.62
C ILE A 151 1.99 -22.35 0.24
N GLY A 152 2.91 -22.79 -0.61
CA GLY A 152 2.57 -23.31 -1.93
C GLY A 152 3.58 -24.32 -2.44
N SER A 153 3.47 -24.61 -3.73
CA SER A 153 4.31 -25.55 -4.46
C SER A 153 4.80 -24.91 -5.78
N PRO A 154 5.46 -23.75 -5.75
CA PRO A 154 5.96 -23.06 -6.94
C PRO A 154 6.93 -23.96 -7.72
N PHE A 155 6.76 -24.05 -9.04
CA PHE A 155 7.65 -24.79 -9.95
C PHE A 155 7.86 -26.28 -9.61
N GLY A 156 6.92 -26.90 -8.89
CA GLY A 156 7.06 -28.28 -8.42
C GLY A 156 7.97 -28.46 -7.20
N LEU A 157 8.47 -27.37 -6.61
CA LEU A 157 9.13 -27.33 -5.30
C LEU A 157 8.06 -27.30 -4.21
N GLN A 158 7.60 -28.47 -3.80
CA GLN A 158 6.57 -28.60 -2.76
C GLN A 158 6.99 -27.92 -1.45
N GLY A 159 6.08 -27.17 -0.86
CA GLY A 159 6.25 -26.58 0.47
C GLY A 159 7.15 -25.34 0.48
N THR A 160 7.03 -24.45 -0.50
CA THR A 160 7.65 -23.12 -0.39
C THR A 160 6.82 -22.28 0.58
N LEU A 161 7.50 -21.68 1.55
CA LEU A 161 6.92 -20.79 2.56
C LEU A 161 7.40 -19.35 2.31
N THR A 162 6.47 -18.41 2.31
CA THR A 162 6.77 -16.98 2.37
C THR A 162 6.04 -16.36 3.56
N VAL A 163 6.63 -15.30 4.11
CA VAL A 163 6.15 -14.63 5.32
C VAL A 163 6.01 -13.15 5.04
N GLY A 164 4.95 -12.57 5.59
CA GLY A 164 4.66 -11.15 5.56
C GLY A 164 3.63 -10.80 6.63
N ILE A 165 2.83 -9.78 6.37
CA ILE A 165 1.71 -9.34 7.17
C ILE A 165 0.44 -9.24 6.31
N VAL A 166 -0.70 -9.10 6.97
CA VAL A 166 -1.92 -8.60 6.35
C VAL A 166 -1.78 -7.09 6.18
N SER A 167 -1.61 -6.63 4.94
CA SER A 167 -1.36 -5.22 4.60
C SER A 167 -2.66 -4.40 4.53
N ARG A 168 -3.73 -4.99 4.00
CA ARG A 168 -5.07 -4.37 3.90
C ARG A 168 -6.13 -5.47 3.90
N ILE A 169 -7.32 -5.14 4.40
CA ILE A 169 -8.51 -5.99 4.28
C ILE A 169 -9.56 -5.16 3.57
N ASP A 170 -9.96 -5.59 2.38
CA ASP A 170 -11.04 -5.00 1.61
C ASP A 170 -12.27 -5.89 1.73
N ARG A 171 -13.23 -5.46 2.56
CA ARG A 171 -14.43 -6.27 2.85
C ARG A 171 -15.46 -6.21 1.74
N ASP A 172 -15.56 -5.08 1.05
CA ASP A 172 -16.52 -4.91 -0.03
C ASP A 172 -16.12 -5.77 -1.23
N ARG A 173 -14.81 -5.85 -1.48
CA ARG A 173 -14.21 -6.66 -2.53
C ARG A 173 -13.93 -8.12 -2.13
N ASN A 174 -14.14 -8.47 -0.86
CA ASN A 174 -13.78 -9.79 -0.31
C ASN A 174 -12.33 -10.17 -0.66
N VAL A 175 -11.37 -9.32 -0.31
CA VAL A 175 -9.96 -9.54 -0.60
C VAL A 175 -9.08 -9.18 0.59
N ILE A 176 -8.10 -10.03 0.87
CA ILE A 176 -6.99 -9.76 1.80
C ILE A 176 -5.77 -9.40 0.96
N GLN A 177 -5.17 -8.24 1.23
CA GLN A 177 -3.86 -7.89 0.69
C GLN A 177 -2.77 -8.29 1.69
N THR A 178 -1.68 -8.83 1.20
CA THR A 178 -0.51 -9.22 1.97
C THR A 178 0.77 -8.84 1.23
N ASP A 179 1.83 -8.56 1.97
CA ASP A 179 3.19 -8.43 1.43
C ASP A 179 3.97 -9.75 1.48
N ALA A 180 3.38 -10.83 1.99
CA ALA A 180 3.93 -12.17 1.84
C ALA A 180 4.03 -12.51 0.35
N ALA A 181 5.22 -12.87 -0.11
CA ALA A 181 5.45 -13.06 -1.55
C ALA A 181 4.56 -14.18 -2.14
N ILE A 182 3.72 -13.83 -3.12
CA ILE A 182 2.83 -14.76 -3.83
C ILE A 182 3.28 -14.86 -5.29
N ASN A 183 4.02 -15.92 -5.59
CA ASN A 183 4.59 -16.21 -6.91
C ASN A 183 3.78 -17.28 -7.67
N PRO A 184 4.00 -17.48 -8.99
CA PRO A 184 3.46 -18.61 -9.73
C PRO A 184 3.63 -19.93 -8.95
N GLY A 185 2.53 -20.63 -8.75
CA GLY A 185 2.47 -21.90 -8.01
C GLY A 185 2.23 -21.80 -6.50
N ASN A 186 2.21 -20.60 -5.90
CA ASN A 186 1.55 -20.38 -4.60
C ASN A 186 0.02 -20.24 -4.74
N SER A 187 -0.47 -19.88 -5.94
CA SER A 187 -1.91 -19.74 -6.23
C SER A 187 -2.67 -21.02 -5.91
N GLY A 188 -3.78 -20.86 -5.19
CA GLY A 188 -4.62 -21.92 -4.66
C GLY A 188 -4.15 -22.50 -3.33
N GLY A 189 -2.92 -22.19 -2.90
CA GLY A 189 -2.38 -22.53 -1.58
C GLY A 189 -2.97 -21.63 -0.48
N PRO A 190 -2.78 -22.00 0.80
CA PRO A 190 -3.35 -21.24 1.91
C PRO A 190 -2.50 -20.01 2.27
N LEU A 191 -3.19 -18.92 2.62
CA LEU A 191 -2.67 -17.85 3.47
C LEU A 191 -3.06 -18.17 4.92
N LEU A 192 -2.10 -18.14 5.84
CA LEU A 192 -2.26 -18.63 7.21
C LEU A 192 -1.97 -17.54 8.24
N ASN A 193 -2.61 -17.63 9.40
CA ASN A 193 -2.24 -16.87 10.60
C ASN A 193 -1.17 -17.61 11.43
N SER A 194 -0.71 -17.00 12.53
CA SER A 194 0.30 -17.56 13.44
C SER A 194 -0.13 -18.83 14.21
N ALA A 195 -1.41 -19.20 14.14
CA ALA A 195 -1.96 -20.45 14.67
C ALA A 195 -2.03 -21.57 13.60
N GLY A 196 -1.57 -21.32 12.38
CA GLY A 196 -1.65 -22.27 11.27
C GLY A 196 -3.08 -22.47 10.75
N GLN A 197 -3.96 -21.50 10.98
CA GLN A 197 -5.31 -21.50 10.42
C GLN A 197 -5.34 -20.73 9.11
N VAL A 198 -6.06 -21.25 8.12
CA VAL A 198 -6.29 -20.59 6.83
C VAL A 198 -7.12 -19.34 7.06
N ILE A 199 -6.55 -18.18 6.72
CA ILE A 199 -7.22 -16.89 6.70
C ILE A 199 -7.65 -16.49 5.29
N GLY A 200 -7.05 -17.09 4.25
CA GLY A 200 -7.50 -16.97 2.87
C GLY A 200 -6.84 -17.95 1.91
N VAL A 201 -7.23 -17.91 0.64
CA VAL A 201 -6.62 -18.69 -0.45
C VAL A 201 -5.81 -17.74 -1.33
N ASN A 202 -4.50 -17.97 -1.39
CA ASN A 202 -3.59 -17.16 -2.20
C ASN A 202 -4.03 -17.19 -3.66
N THR A 203 -4.02 -16.04 -4.31
CA THR A 203 -4.36 -15.91 -5.72
C THR A 203 -3.34 -14.96 -6.35
N SER A 204 -2.59 -15.48 -7.32
CA SER A 204 -1.66 -14.65 -8.07
C SER A 204 -2.45 -13.69 -8.93
N ILE A 205 -2.36 -12.42 -8.60
CA ILE A 205 -3.01 -11.36 -9.37
C ILE A 205 -2.13 -10.81 -10.48
N PHE A 206 -0.82 -11.06 -10.37
CA PHE A 206 0.16 -10.29 -11.11
C PHE A 206 1.53 -10.97 -11.07
N THR A 207 1.93 -11.48 -12.23
CA THR A 207 3.29 -11.96 -12.48
C THR A 207 3.71 -11.28 -13.77
N THR A 208 4.72 -10.42 -13.69
CA THR A 208 5.25 -9.63 -14.81
C THR A 208 5.84 -10.48 -15.93
N GLY A 209 4.98 -10.98 -16.82
CA GLY A 209 5.37 -11.81 -17.96
C GLY A 209 5.88 -13.20 -17.57
N ASP A 210 6.40 -13.94 -18.55
CA ASP A 210 6.85 -15.34 -18.44
C ASP A 210 7.93 -15.59 -17.36
N ASN A 211 8.49 -14.54 -16.74
CA ASN A 211 9.53 -14.61 -15.70
C ASN A 211 9.28 -13.67 -14.50
N GLY A 212 8.07 -13.14 -14.35
CA GLY A 212 7.78 -12.12 -13.34
C GLY A 212 7.53 -12.67 -11.94
N GLY A 213 8.22 -12.10 -10.94
CA GLY A 213 8.06 -12.40 -9.53
C GLY A 213 7.05 -11.51 -8.80
N SER A 214 6.76 -11.85 -7.56
CA SER A 214 5.86 -11.16 -6.63
C SER A 214 6.44 -9.82 -6.19
N VAL A 215 5.83 -8.72 -6.58
CA VAL A 215 6.28 -7.34 -6.29
C VAL A 215 5.87 -6.81 -4.90
N GLY A 216 5.78 -7.69 -3.90
CA GLY A 216 5.34 -7.31 -2.55
C GLY A 216 3.83 -7.01 -2.40
N ILE A 217 3.02 -7.31 -3.41
CA ILE A 217 1.55 -7.27 -3.33
C ILE A 217 0.99 -8.65 -3.71
N GLY A 218 0.64 -9.42 -2.69
CA GLY A 218 -0.17 -10.62 -2.81
C GLY A 218 -1.61 -10.35 -2.44
N PHE A 219 -2.52 -11.11 -3.06
CA PHE A 219 -3.92 -11.13 -2.64
C PHE A 219 -4.35 -12.55 -2.27
N ALA A 220 -5.32 -12.61 -1.37
CA ALA A 220 -5.96 -13.85 -0.96
C ALA A 220 -7.48 -13.66 -0.81
N ILE A 221 -8.22 -14.68 -1.21
CA ILE A 221 -9.68 -14.73 -1.02
C ILE A 221 -9.95 -15.07 0.45
N PRO A 222 -10.66 -14.24 1.22
CA PRO A 222 -10.84 -14.39 2.65
C PRO A 222 -11.67 -15.62 2.99
N THR A 223 -11.47 -16.11 4.22
CA THR A 223 -12.13 -17.31 4.72
C THR A 223 -13.66 -17.21 4.71
N ASP A 224 -14.22 -16.00 4.78
CA ASP A 224 -15.67 -15.75 4.72
C ASP A 224 -16.27 -16.24 3.38
N ALA A 225 -15.62 -15.86 2.27
CA ALA A 225 -15.98 -16.30 0.93
C ALA A 225 -15.71 -17.81 0.75
N VAL A 226 -14.60 -18.30 1.30
CA VAL A 226 -14.24 -19.73 1.27
C VAL A 226 -15.29 -20.60 1.97
N GLN A 227 -15.76 -20.21 3.16
CA GLN A 227 -16.75 -20.99 3.91
C GLN A 227 -18.08 -21.04 3.17
N THR A 228 -18.50 -19.91 2.59
CA THR A 228 -19.71 -19.83 1.75
C THR A 228 -19.58 -20.75 0.53
N PHE A 229 -18.44 -20.72 -0.15
CA PHE A 229 -18.15 -21.59 -1.27
C PHE A 229 -18.18 -23.08 -0.87
N LEU A 230 -17.46 -23.47 0.18
CA LEU A 230 -17.43 -24.86 0.65
C LEU A 230 -18.81 -25.37 1.09
N ALA A 231 -19.63 -24.50 1.69
CA ALA A 231 -21.03 -24.83 1.98
C ALA A 231 -21.80 -25.15 0.69
N SER A 232 -21.66 -24.33 -0.36
CA SER A 232 -22.30 -24.55 -1.65
C SER A 232 -21.85 -25.84 -2.35
N VAL A 233 -20.57 -26.21 -2.21
CA VAL A 233 -20.02 -27.46 -2.74
C VAL A 233 -20.64 -28.65 -2.01
N ARG A 234 -20.75 -28.58 -0.68
CA ARG A 234 -21.35 -29.64 0.15
C ARG A 234 -22.84 -29.82 -0.09
N SER A 235 -23.57 -28.75 -0.40
CA SER A 235 -24.99 -28.81 -0.77
C SER A 235 -25.23 -29.15 -2.24
N GLY A 236 -24.18 -29.23 -3.07
CA GLY A 236 -24.30 -29.49 -4.51
C GLY A 236 -24.87 -28.32 -5.32
N THR A 237 -24.78 -27.10 -4.78
CA THR A 237 -25.28 -25.85 -5.42
C THR A 237 -24.16 -24.97 -5.99
N ALA A 238 -22.90 -25.41 -5.86
CA ALA A 238 -21.77 -24.77 -6.50
C ALA A 238 -21.90 -24.79 -8.03
N THR A 239 -21.27 -23.84 -8.71
CA THR A 239 -21.29 -23.77 -10.17
C THR A 239 -20.58 -24.99 -10.77
N ALA A 240 -21.21 -25.67 -11.73
CA ALA A 240 -20.71 -26.91 -12.31
C ALA A 240 -19.69 -26.71 -13.46
N SER A 241 -19.45 -25.48 -13.88
CA SER A 241 -18.55 -25.14 -14.98
C SER A 241 -17.66 -23.97 -14.59
N ALA A 242 -16.44 -23.97 -15.12
CA ALA A 242 -15.52 -22.87 -14.92
C ALA A 242 -16.13 -21.53 -15.37
N PRO A 243 -15.76 -20.40 -14.73
CA PRO A 243 -16.03 -19.09 -15.29
C PRO A 243 -15.54 -19.01 -16.74
N ALA A 244 -16.25 -18.28 -17.61
CA ALA A 244 -15.80 -18.06 -18.98
C ALA A 244 -14.37 -17.50 -18.99
N ASP A 245 -13.57 -18.03 -19.92
CA ASP A 245 -12.12 -17.92 -20.11
C ASP A 245 -11.46 -16.71 -19.40
N ARG A 246 -10.65 -16.99 -18.37
CA ARG A 246 -9.75 -15.98 -17.79
C ARG A 246 -8.53 -15.86 -18.68
N THR A 247 -8.68 -15.20 -19.83
CA THR A 247 -7.53 -14.84 -20.64
C THR A 247 -6.73 -13.80 -19.87
N SER A 248 -5.64 -14.21 -19.22
CA SER A 248 -4.65 -13.26 -18.69
C SER A 248 -3.97 -12.59 -19.87
N ARG A 249 -4.52 -11.48 -20.33
CA ARG A 249 -3.97 -10.67 -21.41
C ARG A 249 -2.65 -10.07 -20.94
N GLU A 250 -1.61 -10.24 -21.75
CA GLU A 250 -0.30 -9.64 -21.50
C GLU A 250 -0.38 -8.10 -21.45
N PRO A 251 0.51 -7.45 -20.67
CA PRO A 251 0.59 -5.99 -20.63
C PRO A 251 0.84 -5.38 -22.01
N ALA A 252 -0.13 -4.61 -22.50
CA ALA A 252 0.00 -3.88 -23.76
C ALA A 252 1.01 -2.73 -23.60
N PRO A 253 1.92 -2.48 -24.55
CA PRO A 253 2.85 -1.37 -24.43
C PRO A 253 2.11 -0.02 -24.50
N ILE A 254 2.47 0.91 -23.62
CA ILE A 254 2.04 2.31 -23.67
C ILE A 254 3.27 3.22 -23.61
N ALA A 255 3.34 4.21 -24.51
CA ALA A 255 4.44 5.17 -24.54
C ALA A 255 4.18 6.33 -23.57
N LEU A 256 5.25 6.90 -23.02
CA LEU A 256 5.16 8.16 -22.28
C LEU A 256 4.60 9.27 -23.18
N GLY A 257 3.62 10.02 -22.65
CA GLY A 257 2.85 11.03 -23.39
C GLY A 257 1.68 10.46 -24.19
N ALA A 258 1.46 9.14 -24.20
CA ALA A 258 0.38 8.52 -24.97
C ALA A 258 -0.95 8.52 -24.22
N THR A 259 -2.02 8.56 -25.01
CA THR A 259 -3.38 8.30 -24.55
C THR A 259 -3.91 7.08 -25.29
N VAL A 260 -4.42 6.11 -24.55
CA VAL A 260 -5.00 4.86 -25.06
C VAL A 260 -6.48 4.82 -24.69
N GLN A 261 -7.31 4.37 -25.62
CA GLN A 261 -8.69 4.00 -25.31
C GLN A 261 -8.76 2.50 -25.04
N GLY A 262 -9.44 2.15 -23.96
CA GLY A 262 -9.65 0.77 -23.55
C GLY A 262 -11.11 0.49 -23.25
N GLN A 263 -11.42 -0.78 -23.08
CA GLN A 263 -12.72 -1.25 -22.64
C GLN A 263 -12.52 -2.36 -21.61
N LEU A 264 -13.22 -2.25 -20.48
CA LEU A 264 -13.39 -3.31 -19.51
C LEU A 264 -14.68 -4.07 -19.85
N ASN A 265 -14.59 -5.39 -19.92
CA ASN A 265 -15.70 -6.27 -20.26
C ASN A 265 -15.39 -7.71 -19.80
N ASP A 266 -16.28 -8.63 -20.15
CA ASP A 266 -16.18 -10.06 -19.84
C ASP A 266 -14.99 -10.80 -20.48
N THR A 267 -14.24 -10.15 -21.38
CA THR A 267 -12.98 -10.66 -21.96
C THR A 267 -11.74 -9.99 -21.37
N SER A 268 -11.90 -9.06 -20.42
CA SER A 268 -10.79 -8.42 -19.71
C SER A 268 -10.21 -9.33 -18.63
N ASN A 269 -9.01 -9.01 -18.14
CA ASN A 269 -8.47 -9.73 -16.99
C ASN A 269 -9.34 -9.44 -15.76
N VAL A 270 -9.35 -10.36 -14.80
CA VAL A 270 -10.17 -10.25 -13.60
C VAL A 270 -9.29 -10.34 -12.36
N LEU A 271 -9.37 -9.35 -11.47
CA LEU A 271 -8.76 -9.44 -10.14
C LEU A 271 -9.56 -10.42 -9.24
N PRO A 272 -9.03 -10.87 -8.09
CA PRO A 272 -9.71 -11.82 -7.23
C PRO A 272 -11.03 -11.35 -6.63
N ASP A 273 -11.17 -10.03 -6.49
CA ASP A 273 -12.41 -9.35 -6.12
C ASP A 273 -13.46 -9.35 -7.23
N GLY A 274 -13.10 -9.87 -8.41
CA GLY A 274 -13.95 -9.95 -9.58
C GLY A 274 -14.02 -8.65 -10.39
N SER A 275 -13.24 -7.62 -10.04
CA SER A 275 -13.11 -6.40 -10.86
C SER A 275 -12.33 -6.65 -12.15
N PHE A 276 -12.64 -5.91 -13.21
CA PHE A 276 -12.00 -6.06 -14.51
C PHE A 276 -10.80 -5.14 -14.63
N TYR A 277 -9.70 -5.63 -15.20
CA TYR A 277 -8.55 -4.80 -15.56
C TYR A 277 -7.97 -5.11 -16.93
N ASN A 278 -7.31 -4.12 -17.51
CA ASN A 278 -6.36 -4.31 -18.60
C ASN A 278 -4.97 -3.83 -18.16
N PRO A 279 -3.91 -4.65 -18.31
CA PRO A 279 -2.56 -4.24 -17.99
C PRO A 279 -1.89 -3.49 -19.15
N TYR A 280 -1.11 -2.46 -18.80
CA TYR A 280 -0.25 -1.73 -19.73
C TYR A 280 1.18 -1.65 -19.20
N ARG A 281 2.18 -1.69 -20.07
CA ARG A 281 3.60 -1.57 -19.67
C ARG A 281 4.28 -0.36 -20.28
N PHE A 282 5.18 0.28 -19.54
CA PHE A 282 6.04 1.35 -20.03
C PHE A 282 7.43 1.29 -19.38
N GLU A 283 8.42 1.90 -20.02
CA GLU A 283 9.78 2.05 -19.46
C GLU A 283 9.91 3.41 -18.78
N GLY A 284 10.38 3.42 -17.54
CA GLY A 284 10.59 4.60 -16.72
C GLY A 284 12.04 4.78 -16.29
N GLN A 285 12.40 6.00 -15.89
CA GLN A 285 13.74 6.35 -15.37
C GLN A 285 13.65 6.78 -13.91
N ALA A 286 14.66 6.42 -13.11
CA ALA A 286 14.76 6.87 -11.73
C ALA A 286 14.74 8.42 -11.65
N GLY A 287 13.94 8.97 -10.75
CA GLY A 287 13.73 10.41 -10.59
C GLY A 287 12.75 11.03 -11.59
N GLN A 288 12.24 10.28 -12.57
CA GLN A 288 11.25 10.75 -13.53
C GLN A 288 9.87 10.83 -12.87
N THR A 289 9.20 11.97 -12.96
CA THR A 289 7.80 12.08 -12.54
C THR A 289 6.87 11.69 -13.68
N VAL A 290 6.00 10.73 -13.41
CA VAL A 290 4.94 10.30 -14.33
C VAL A 290 3.58 10.56 -13.71
N THR A 291 2.61 10.89 -14.55
CA THR A 291 1.21 11.02 -14.18
C THR A 291 0.39 10.08 -15.05
N ILE A 292 -0.31 9.15 -14.42
CA ILE A 292 -1.22 8.19 -15.03
C ILE A 292 -2.62 8.65 -14.68
N ALA A 293 -3.47 8.90 -15.67
CA ALA A 293 -4.87 9.27 -15.46
C ALA A 293 -5.77 8.30 -16.21
N MET A 294 -6.80 7.79 -15.54
CA MET A 294 -7.83 6.95 -16.14
C MET A 294 -9.18 7.62 -15.96
N ASN A 295 -9.78 8.04 -17.06
CA ASN A 295 -11.07 8.72 -17.08
C ASN A 295 -12.13 7.80 -17.69
N SER A 296 -13.31 7.75 -17.08
CA SER A 296 -14.44 6.99 -17.60
C SER A 296 -15.76 7.63 -17.22
N GLN A 297 -16.80 7.38 -18.02
CA GLN A 297 -18.20 7.71 -17.67
C GLN A 297 -19.05 6.44 -17.47
N GLU A 298 -18.48 5.28 -17.76
CA GLU A 298 -19.19 3.99 -17.79
C GLU A 298 -18.67 3.02 -16.72
N VAL A 299 -17.50 3.30 -16.15
CA VAL A 299 -16.89 2.53 -15.06
C VAL A 299 -16.32 3.50 -14.04
N ASP A 300 -16.35 3.12 -12.77
CA ASP A 300 -15.60 3.74 -11.69
C ASP A 300 -14.12 3.29 -11.77
N PRO A 301 -13.15 4.15 -12.12
CA PRO A 301 -11.78 3.71 -12.33
C PRO A 301 -11.02 3.43 -11.04
N TYR A 302 -10.12 2.46 -11.09
CA TYR A 302 -9.14 2.19 -10.05
C TYR A 302 -7.77 1.96 -10.71
N LEU A 303 -6.76 2.73 -10.31
CA LEU A 303 -5.42 2.62 -10.87
C LEU A 303 -4.47 1.93 -9.91
N ILE A 304 -3.65 1.05 -10.46
CA ILE A 304 -2.53 0.40 -9.76
C ILE A 304 -1.29 0.56 -10.63
N LEU A 305 -0.21 1.08 -10.06
CA LEU A 305 1.11 1.15 -10.68
C LEU A 305 2.09 0.25 -9.93
N LEU A 306 2.83 -0.57 -10.68
CA LEU A 306 3.77 -1.56 -10.16
C LEU A 306 5.12 -1.41 -10.87
N ALA A 307 6.23 -1.57 -10.15
CA ALA A 307 7.53 -1.83 -10.78
C ALA A 307 7.58 -3.30 -11.25
N SER A 308 8.15 -3.59 -12.42
CA SER A 308 8.05 -4.93 -13.02
C SER A 308 9.04 -5.95 -12.46
N ASP A 309 10.13 -5.48 -11.84
CA ASP A 309 11.31 -6.25 -11.43
C ASP A 309 11.72 -5.99 -9.97
N ARG A 310 10.87 -5.30 -9.20
CA ARG A 310 11.18 -4.83 -7.84
C ARG A 310 9.97 -4.96 -6.92
N ASP A 311 10.24 -5.33 -5.66
CA ASP A 311 9.22 -5.67 -4.67
C ASP A 311 8.86 -4.52 -3.71
N ASP A 312 9.49 -3.35 -3.89
CA ASP A 312 9.42 -2.22 -2.95
C ASP A 312 8.66 -1.00 -3.52
N PHE A 313 7.98 -1.15 -4.67
CA PHE A 313 7.27 -0.04 -5.29
C PHE A 313 5.91 -0.43 -5.86
N SER A 314 4.87 0.10 -5.20
CA SER A 314 3.51 0.11 -5.71
C SER A 314 2.78 1.36 -5.28
N VAL A 315 2.04 1.97 -6.22
CA VAL A 315 1.16 3.10 -5.93
C VAL A 315 -0.23 2.75 -6.45
N GLN A 316 -1.26 3.06 -5.66
CA GLN A 316 -2.65 2.80 -5.99
C GLN A 316 -3.43 4.09 -5.76
N ASP A 317 -4.39 4.37 -6.62
CA ASP A 317 -5.27 5.54 -6.47
C ASP A 317 -6.68 5.22 -7.00
N ASP A 318 -7.69 5.48 -6.17
CA ASP A 318 -9.12 5.35 -6.49
C ASP A 318 -9.84 6.68 -6.73
N ASP A 319 -9.39 7.85 -6.22
CA ASP A 319 -10.25 9.05 -6.27
C ASP A 319 -9.57 10.44 -6.26
N SER A 320 -8.29 10.57 -6.62
CA SER A 320 -7.62 11.90 -6.59
C SER A 320 -8.07 12.92 -7.65
N GLY A 321 -9.02 12.58 -8.54
CA GLY A 321 -9.45 13.45 -9.64
C GLY A 321 -10.74 14.24 -9.44
N GLY A 322 -11.60 13.85 -8.49
CA GLY A 322 -13.03 14.20 -8.52
C GLY A 322 -13.74 13.59 -9.74
N ASP A 323 -15.00 13.18 -9.55
CA ASP A 323 -15.78 12.33 -10.48
C ASP A 323 -15.17 10.91 -10.69
N LEU A 324 -15.68 10.15 -11.68
CA LEU A 324 -15.26 8.79 -12.08
C LEU A 324 -13.88 8.77 -12.75
N SER A 325 -12.85 9.36 -12.13
CA SER A 325 -11.49 9.47 -12.67
C SER A 325 -10.43 9.19 -11.61
N ALA A 326 -9.54 8.23 -11.88
CA ALA A 326 -8.40 7.89 -11.02
C ALA A 326 -7.11 8.50 -11.57
N ARG A 327 -6.20 8.97 -10.70
CA ARG A 327 -4.93 9.59 -11.12
C ARG A 327 -3.76 9.24 -10.17
N ILE A 328 -2.73 8.61 -10.72
CA ILE A 328 -1.46 8.41 -10.00
C ILE A 328 -0.44 9.44 -10.49
N SER A 329 0.05 10.32 -9.62
CA SER A 329 1.23 11.17 -9.87
C SER A 329 2.38 10.71 -8.99
N VAL A 330 3.47 10.21 -9.58
CA VAL A 330 4.59 9.65 -8.80
C VAL A 330 5.95 9.90 -9.45
N GLN A 331 6.96 10.17 -8.61
CA GLN A 331 8.35 10.12 -9.02
C GLN A 331 8.85 8.68 -8.96
N LEU A 332 9.25 8.14 -10.11
CA LEU A 332 9.73 6.78 -10.23
C LEU A 332 11.03 6.61 -9.45
N PRO A 333 11.13 5.66 -8.51
CA PRO A 333 12.34 5.51 -7.69
C PRO A 333 13.49 4.86 -8.47
N TYR A 334 13.19 4.10 -9.53
CA TYR A 334 14.15 3.28 -10.26
C TYR A 334 13.99 3.42 -11.77
N THR A 335 15.04 3.07 -12.51
CA THR A 335 14.97 2.92 -13.97
C THR A 335 14.59 1.49 -14.29
N GLY A 336 13.56 1.28 -15.09
CA GLY A 336 13.08 -0.06 -15.46
C GLY A 336 11.67 -0.07 -16.02
N SER A 337 11.13 -1.28 -16.19
CA SER A 337 9.77 -1.50 -16.68
C SER A 337 8.75 -1.30 -15.56
N TYR A 338 7.65 -0.63 -15.86
CA TYR A 338 6.53 -0.39 -14.97
C TYR A 338 5.24 -0.89 -15.61
N ILE A 339 4.29 -1.33 -14.79
CA ILE A 339 2.98 -1.79 -15.26
C ILE A 339 1.86 -1.03 -14.57
N ILE A 340 0.93 -0.59 -15.40
CA ILE A 340 -0.30 0.10 -15.03
C ILE A 340 -1.44 -0.91 -15.16
N LEU A 341 -2.22 -1.11 -14.10
CA LEU A 341 -3.50 -1.80 -14.17
C LEU A 341 -4.59 -0.75 -14.27
N ALA A 342 -5.22 -0.66 -15.43
CA ALA A 342 -6.45 0.11 -15.63
C ALA A 342 -7.62 -0.78 -15.19
N ASN A 343 -8.05 -0.64 -13.93
CA ASN A 343 -9.02 -1.51 -13.27
C ASN A 343 -10.38 -0.79 -13.07
N SER A 344 -11.46 -1.55 -12.94
CA SER A 344 -12.74 -1.05 -12.43
C SER A 344 -12.76 -1.10 -10.91
N TYR A 345 -13.48 -0.20 -10.25
CA TYR A 345 -13.63 -0.25 -8.80
C TYR A 345 -14.56 -1.41 -8.39
N GLY A 346 -15.66 -1.59 -9.13
CA GLY A 346 -16.67 -2.60 -8.87
C GLY A 346 -16.39 -3.96 -9.51
N GLN A 347 -16.92 -5.01 -8.88
CA GLN A 347 -16.93 -6.38 -9.40
C GLN A 347 -17.73 -6.47 -10.71
N GLY A 348 -17.10 -6.99 -11.77
CA GLY A 348 -17.74 -7.21 -13.07
C GLY A 348 -18.19 -5.93 -13.78
N GLU A 349 -17.72 -4.77 -13.35
CA GLU A 349 -18.09 -3.47 -13.90
C GLU A 349 -17.42 -3.26 -15.26
N ALA A 350 -18.25 -3.11 -16.30
CA ALA A 350 -17.81 -3.06 -17.69
C ALA A 350 -18.13 -1.71 -18.32
N GLY A 351 -17.20 -1.20 -19.12
CA GLY A 351 -17.37 0.06 -19.82
C GLY A 351 -16.08 0.57 -20.43
N ARG A 352 -16.19 1.65 -21.19
CA ARG A 352 -15.07 2.28 -21.90
C ARG A 352 -14.33 3.27 -21.02
N TYR A 353 -13.02 3.35 -21.20
CA TYR A 353 -12.18 4.31 -20.51
C TYR A 353 -11.10 4.89 -21.43
N GLN A 354 -10.54 6.01 -21.00
CA GLN A 354 -9.35 6.61 -21.58
C GLN A 354 -8.23 6.60 -20.54
N LEU A 355 -7.11 5.94 -20.87
CA LEU A 355 -5.90 5.93 -20.06
C LEU A 355 -4.86 6.86 -20.68
N GLN A 356 -4.37 7.82 -19.90
CA GLN A 356 -3.29 8.72 -20.30
C GLN A 356 -2.07 8.47 -19.42
N LEU A 357 -0.94 8.20 -20.06
CA LEU A 357 0.36 8.21 -19.40
C LEU A 357 1.07 9.48 -19.85
N SER A 358 1.20 10.43 -18.94
CA SER A 358 1.90 11.68 -19.17
C SER A 358 3.18 11.75 -18.36
N GLN A 359 4.12 12.51 -18.87
CA GLN A 359 5.32 12.88 -18.15
C GLN A 359 5.25 14.39 -17.95
N SER A 360 5.36 14.83 -16.70
CA SER A 360 5.84 16.19 -16.47
C SER A 360 7.28 16.21 -16.94
N GLY A 361 7.52 16.89 -18.06
CA GLY A 361 8.84 16.96 -18.65
C GLY A 361 9.85 17.29 -17.56
N GLY A 362 10.87 16.43 -17.44
CA GLY A 362 12.21 16.94 -17.20
C GLY A 362 12.53 17.81 -18.39
N GLY A 363 11.94 19.01 -18.43
CA GLY A 363 12.36 20.02 -19.36
C GLY A 363 13.84 20.20 -19.10
N GLN A 364 14.65 20.00 -20.14
CA GLN A 364 15.82 20.84 -20.32
C GLN A 364 15.33 22.30 -20.45
N GLY A 365 14.81 22.87 -19.37
CA GLY A 365 15.00 24.25 -19.04
C GLY A 365 16.29 24.27 -18.24
N GLY A 366 17.40 24.51 -18.93
CA GLY A 366 18.64 24.83 -18.24
C GLY A 366 18.39 26.04 -17.35
N LEU A 367 18.19 25.78 -16.06
CA LEU A 367 18.64 26.61 -14.97
C LEU A 367 19.01 25.66 -13.82
N THR A 368 20.22 25.11 -13.89
CA THR A 368 21.14 25.36 -12.77
C THR A 368 21.16 26.87 -12.57
N GLN A 369 20.18 27.42 -11.86
CA GLN A 369 20.45 28.59 -11.08
C GLN A 369 21.01 28.01 -9.79
N THR A 370 22.35 27.94 -9.74
CA THR A 370 23.10 27.79 -8.50
C THR A 370 22.33 28.46 -7.39
N ALA A 371 21.83 27.67 -6.45
CA ALA A 371 21.43 28.19 -5.16
C ALA A 371 22.56 29.12 -4.71
N PRO A 372 22.29 30.40 -4.39
CA PRO A 372 23.29 31.20 -3.71
C PRO A 372 23.72 30.40 -2.48
N SER A 373 25.03 30.34 -2.24
CA SER A 373 25.68 29.49 -1.24
C SER A 373 24.85 29.39 0.05
N GLY A 374 24.14 28.27 0.24
CA GLY A 374 23.30 28.04 1.43
C GLY A 374 22.00 27.28 1.20
N ALA A 375 21.27 27.48 0.09
CA ALA A 375 19.94 26.88 -0.09
C ALA A 375 19.96 25.45 -0.68
N LEU A 376 19.16 24.54 -0.11
CA LEU A 376 18.95 23.15 -0.55
C LEU A 376 17.89 23.02 -1.66
N LEU A 377 16.87 23.89 -1.66
CA LEU A 377 15.80 23.93 -2.66
C LEU A 377 15.24 25.35 -2.76
N ARG A 378 14.94 25.82 -3.97
CA ARG A 378 14.20 27.07 -4.17
C ARG A 378 13.31 26.95 -5.39
N GLN A 379 11.99 27.02 -5.21
CA GLN A 379 11.01 26.70 -6.23
C GLN A 379 9.88 27.72 -6.27
N GLN A 380 9.57 28.21 -7.47
CA GLN A 380 8.36 29.00 -7.71
C GLN A 380 7.29 28.11 -8.33
N GLY A 381 6.04 28.30 -7.94
CA GLY A 381 4.92 27.52 -8.43
C GLY A 381 3.61 28.29 -8.40
N ASN A 382 2.52 27.62 -8.78
CA ASN A 382 1.18 28.17 -8.72
C ASN A 382 0.17 27.07 -8.36
N LEU A 383 -0.49 27.18 -7.20
CA LEU A 383 -1.56 26.29 -6.78
C LEU A 383 -2.85 26.57 -7.56
N GLY A 384 -3.55 25.53 -7.97
CA GLY A 384 -4.88 25.67 -8.56
C GLY A 384 -5.55 24.34 -8.94
N PRO A 385 -6.68 24.40 -9.67
CA PRO A 385 -7.56 23.25 -9.93
C PRO A 385 -6.96 22.07 -10.71
N GLY A 386 -5.72 22.16 -11.18
CA GLY A 386 -5.00 21.07 -11.82
C GLY A 386 -4.09 20.28 -10.88
N ASP A 387 -3.93 20.77 -9.66
CA ASP A 387 -3.12 20.18 -8.60
C ASP A 387 -3.96 19.23 -7.73
N ASP A 388 -3.28 18.32 -7.05
CA ASP A 388 -3.91 17.32 -6.19
C ASP A 388 -4.56 17.98 -4.97
N THR A 389 -5.57 17.37 -4.34
CA THR A 389 -6.27 17.93 -3.18
C THR A 389 -6.05 17.12 -1.91
N LEU A 390 -5.89 17.79 -0.77
CA LEU A 390 -5.92 17.15 0.56
C LEU A 390 -7.37 16.80 0.96
N GLN A 391 -7.55 16.02 2.04
CA GLN A 391 -8.88 15.61 2.55
C GLN A 391 -9.79 16.79 2.91
N ASP A 392 -9.21 17.96 3.17
CA ASP A 392 -9.93 19.21 3.45
C ASP A 392 -10.34 19.98 2.19
N GLY A 393 -9.96 19.51 1.00
CA GLY A 393 -10.24 20.13 -0.30
C GLY A 393 -9.26 21.25 -0.71
N SER A 394 -8.17 21.47 0.03
CA SER A 394 -7.10 22.39 -0.36
C SER A 394 -6.22 21.78 -1.47
N TYR A 395 -5.84 22.59 -2.46
CA TYR A 395 -4.91 22.19 -3.51
C TYR A 395 -3.48 22.11 -2.96
N TYR A 396 -2.69 21.13 -3.39
CA TYR A 396 -1.32 20.99 -2.94
C TYR A 396 -0.35 20.58 -4.05
N GLN A 397 0.92 20.95 -3.87
CA GLN A 397 2.05 20.48 -4.66
C GLN A 397 3.13 19.91 -3.73
N GLU A 398 3.75 18.79 -4.13
CA GLU A 398 4.80 18.12 -3.36
C GLU A 398 6.18 18.33 -4.01
N PHE A 399 7.17 18.74 -3.21
CA PHE A 399 8.56 18.93 -3.62
C PHE A 399 9.50 18.09 -2.75
N SER A 400 10.65 17.67 -3.28
CA SER A 400 11.60 16.87 -2.51
C SER A 400 13.00 17.49 -2.42
N PHE A 401 13.68 17.23 -1.31
CA PHE A 401 15.10 17.56 -1.12
C PHE A 401 15.83 16.46 -0.35
N ARG A 402 17.16 16.38 -0.52
CA ARG A 402 17.99 15.43 0.25
C ARG A 402 18.50 16.08 1.52
N GLY A 403 18.34 15.37 2.62
CA GLY A 403 18.79 15.78 3.94
C GLY A 403 19.77 14.79 4.57
N ARG A 404 20.54 15.28 5.54
CA ARG A 404 21.42 14.45 6.37
C ARG A 404 20.93 14.41 7.82
N ALA A 405 21.16 13.30 8.50
CA ALA A 405 20.87 13.15 9.92
C ALA A 405 21.57 14.25 10.73
N GLY A 406 20.81 14.94 11.58
CA GLY A 406 21.30 16.06 12.37
C GLY A 406 21.45 17.39 11.61
N GLN A 407 21.17 17.42 10.29
CA GLN A 407 21.14 18.66 9.54
C GLN A 407 19.92 19.49 9.96
N ARG A 408 20.16 20.76 10.32
CA ARG A 408 19.08 21.71 10.56
C ARG A 408 18.72 22.37 9.23
N VAL A 409 17.44 22.29 8.87
CA VAL A 409 16.90 22.90 7.67
C VAL A 409 15.82 23.91 8.04
N ARG A 410 15.75 25.00 7.28
CA ARG A 410 14.68 25.99 7.35
C ARG A 410 13.91 25.96 6.05
N LEU A 411 12.60 25.80 6.14
CA LEU A 411 11.69 25.84 5.01
C LEU A 411 10.84 27.10 5.12
N ARG A 412 10.66 27.82 4.02
CA ARG A 412 9.82 29.00 3.90
C ARG A 412 8.92 28.87 2.70
N LEU A 413 7.64 29.11 2.91
CA LEU A 413 6.65 29.17 1.86
C LEU A 413 6.05 30.57 1.87
N GLU A 414 6.20 31.27 0.75
CA GLU A 414 5.70 32.63 0.59
C GLU A 414 4.66 32.68 -0.53
N SER A 415 3.51 33.31 -0.27
CA SER A 415 2.48 33.54 -1.28
C SER A 415 1.88 34.93 -1.13
N PRO A 416 1.82 35.73 -2.22
CA PRO A 416 1.02 36.96 -2.23
C PRO A 416 -0.45 36.70 -2.52
N ASP A 417 -0.81 35.48 -2.92
CA ASP A 417 -2.10 35.18 -3.54
C ASP A 417 -3.02 34.31 -2.63
N PHE A 418 -2.47 33.65 -1.60
CA PHE A 418 -3.24 32.81 -0.66
C PHE A 418 -2.52 32.66 0.69
N ASP A 419 -3.26 32.21 1.71
CA ASP A 419 -2.71 31.89 3.03
C ASP A 419 -2.03 30.52 3.01
N THR A 420 -0.73 30.48 3.30
CA THR A 420 0.09 29.30 3.01
C THR A 420 0.04 28.26 4.11
N TYR A 421 0.16 26.99 3.73
CA TYR A 421 0.33 25.87 4.65
C TYR A 421 1.46 24.98 4.16
N LEU A 422 2.34 24.58 5.09
CA LEU A 422 3.54 23.83 4.77
C LEU A 422 3.63 22.57 5.62
N ILE A 423 3.82 21.42 4.98
CA ILE A 423 4.01 20.13 5.66
C ILE A 423 5.33 19.50 5.21
N LEU A 424 6.13 19.03 6.16
CA LEU A 424 7.34 18.26 5.94
C LEU A 424 7.11 16.79 6.31
N LEU A 425 7.39 15.88 5.38
CA LEU A 425 7.31 14.44 5.55
C LEU A 425 8.69 13.79 5.44
N ASP A 426 8.89 12.67 6.15
CA ASP A 426 10.04 11.78 5.95
C ASP A 426 9.83 10.82 4.77
N GLU A 427 10.84 9.99 4.49
CA GLU A 427 10.84 8.99 3.41
C GLU A 427 9.73 7.94 3.56
N GLY A 428 9.25 7.68 4.78
CA GLY A 428 8.10 6.82 5.06
C GLY A 428 6.76 7.55 5.04
N ARG A 429 6.73 8.80 4.56
CA ARG A 429 5.59 9.73 4.59
C ARG A 429 5.08 10.08 5.99
N ASN A 430 5.87 9.85 7.03
CA ASN A 430 5.51 10.31 8.37
C ASN A 430 5.71 11.83 8.46
N ARG A 431 4.70 12.52 8.99
CA ARG A 431 4.77 13.97 9.18
C ARG A 431 5.78 14.34 10.27
N LEU A 432 6.78 15.12 9.91
CA LEU A 432 7.82 15.60 10.80
C LEU A 432 7.48 16.95 11.42
N ALA A 433 6.89 17.84 10.63
CA ALA A 433 6.45 19.15 11.06
C ALA A 433 5.43 19.72 10.07
N GLU A 434 4.57 20.60 10.54
CA GLU A 434 3.68 21.42 9.74
C GLU A 434 3.56 22.81 10.35
N ASN A 435 3.32 23.82 9.52
CA ASN A 435 3.05 25.18 9.99
C ASN A 435 2.20 25.93 8.96
N ASP A 436 1.20 26.65 9.45
CA ASP A 436 0.38 27.62 8.72
C ASP A 436 1.06 28.99 8.72
N ASP A 437 1.40 29.53 9.89
CA ASP A 437 1.84 30.93 10.01
C ASP A 437 3.28 31.09 10.53
N ALA A 438 4.11 31.87 9.84
CA ALA A 438 5.42 32.27 10.33
C ALA A 438 5.34 33.33 11.45
N SER A 439 4.23 34.09 11.53
CA SER A 439 3.96 35.11 12.56
C SER A 439 2.49 35.54 12.51
N PRO A 440 1.87 36.04 13.61
CA PRO A 440 0.46 36.48 13.64
C PRO A 440 0.06 37.60 12.66
N ASP A 441 1.04 38.26 12.02
CA ASP A 441 0.86 39.36 11.07
C ASP A 441 1.26 38.96 9.64
N ASN A 442 1.50 37.67 9.37
CA ASN A 442 2.06 37.17 8.11
C ASN A 442 1.52 35.76 7.76
N THR A 443 0.83 35.67 6.64
CA THR A 443 0.20 34.44 6.07
C THR A 443 1.18 33.53 5.32
N ASN A 444 2.49 33.73 5.53
CA ASN A 444 3.55 32.91 4.95
C ASN A 444 4.01 31.87 5.99
N SER A 445 4.23 30.62 5.62
CA SER A 445 4.67 29.57 6.54
C SER A 445 6.20 29.49 6.64
N GLU A 446 6.71 29.26 7.86
CA GLU A 446 8.14 28.95 8.09
C GLU A 446 8.28 27.74 9.02
N LEU A 447 9.13 26.77 8.66
CA LEU A 447 9.50 25.62 9.47
C LEU A 447 11.00 25.59 9.71
N ALA A 448 11.42 25.19 10.92
CA ALA A 448 12.82 24.94 11.23
C ALA A 448 12.97 23.57 11.91
N VAL A 449 13.50 22.59 11.19
CA VAL A 449 13.51 21.18 11.60
C VAL A 449 14.94 20.65 11.62
N THR A 450 15.26 19.80 12.60
CA THR A 450 16.49 18.99 12.58
C THR A 450 16.16 17.60 12.05
N LEU A 451 16.78 17.22 10.93
CA LEU A 451 16.42 16.01 10.21
C LEU A 451 16.86 14.77 10.99
N PRO A 452 15.98 13.77 11.19
CA PRO A 452 16.27 12.65 12.07
C PRO A 452 17.23 11.62 11.45
N ARG A 453 17.30 11.54 10.11
CA ARG A 453 18.03 10.50 9.37
C ARG A 453 18.59 11.07 8.05
N ASP A 454 19.49 10.33 7.42
CA ASP A 454 19.84 10.60 6.02
C ASP A 454 18.67 10.13 5.15
N GLY A 455 18.29 10.89 4.13
CA GLY A 455 17.20 10.47 3.25
C GLY A 455 16.65 11.59 2.37
N THR A 456 15.61 11.23 1.63
CA THR A 456 14.80 12.17 0.86
C THR A 456 13.61 12.61 1.71
N TYR A 457 13.37 13.93 1.74
CA TYR A 457 12.27 14.54 2.47
C TYR A 457 11.31 15.18 1.49
N SER A 458 10.02 15.06 1.77
CA SER A 458 8.94 15.64 0.97
C SER A 458 8.35 16.86 1.65
N VAL A 459 8.06 17.89 0.87
CA VAL A 459 7.49 19.16 1.29
C VAL A 459 6.20 19.36 0.54
N ILE A 460 5.08 19.33 1.26
CA ILE A 460 3.78 19.66 0.72
C ILE A 460 3.56 21.16 0.91
N VAL A 461 3.26 21.83 -0.20
CA VAL A 461 2.85 23.23 -0.29
C VAL A 461 1.36 23.24 -0.58
N ASN A 462 0.55 23.79 0.32
CA ASN A 462 -0.89 23.96 0.11
C ASN A 462 -1.37 25.32 0.64
N SER A 463 -2.66 25.59 0.48
CA SER A 463 -3.35 26.71 1.11
C SER A 463 -4.00 26.29 2.43
N PHE A 464 -4.10 27.22 3.38
CA PHE A 464 -4.82 27.01 4.64
C PHE A 464 -6.34 26.87 4.42
N GLU A 465 -6.91 27.68 3.53
CA GLU A 465 -8.32 27.56 3.14
C GLU A 465 -8.50 26.67 1.90
N ALA A 466 -9.60 25.91 1.90
CA ALA A 466 -9.96 25.03 0.78
C ALA A 466 -10.36 25.84 -0.47
N GLY A 467 -9.79 25.48 -1.63
CA GLY A 467 -10.08 26.13 -2.91
C GLY A 467 -9.28 27.39 -3.22
N ASP A 468 -8.43 27.84 -2.29
CA ASP A 468 -7.49 28.95 -2.51
C ASP A 468 -6.41 28.57 -3.53
N ARG A 469 -5.95 29.58 -4.27
CA ARG A 469 -5.11 29.38 -5.45
C ARG A 469 -4.24 30.59 -5.74
N GLY A 470 -3.11 30.34 -6.38
CA GLY A 470 -2.21 31.41 -6.81
C GLY A 470 -0.75 31.02 -6.69
N ARG A 471 0.13 32.00 -6.87
CA ARG A 471 1.57 31.79 -6.98
C ARG A 471 2.21 31.65 -5.62
N PHE A 472 3.28 30.87 -5.55
CA PHE A 472 4.08 30.74 -4.35
C PHE A 472 5.57 30.66 -4.65
N LEU A 473 6.38 30.88 -3.61
CA LEU A 473 7.81 30.64 -3.56
C LEU A 473 8.14 29.75 -2.35
N LEU A 474 8.62 28.55 -2.60
CA LEU A 474 9.20 27.65 -1.61
C LEU A 474 10.72 27.83 -1.56
N THR A 475 11.28 27.95 -0.37
CA THR A 475 12.74 27.94 -0.14
C THR A 475 13.08 26.98 1.00
N VAL A 476 14.10 26.14 0.81
CA VAL A 476 14.69 25.25 1.82
C VAL A 476 16.18 25.57 1.92
N GLU A 477 16.69 25.84 3.11
CA GLU A 477 18.09 26.22 3.38
C GLU A 477 18.68 25.56 4.63
#